data_AF-A0A8C6TLB3-F1
#
_entry.id   AF-A0A8C6TLB3-F1
#
_cell.length_a   1.000
_cell.length_b   1.000
_cell.length_c   1.000
_cell.angle_alpha   90.00
_cell.angle_beta   90.00
_cell.angle_gamma   90.00
#
_symmetry.space_group_name_H-M   'P 1'
#
loop_
_entity.id
_entity.type
_entity.pdbx_description
1 polymer ?
#
loop_
_entity_poly.entity_id
_entity_poly.type
_entity_poly.pdbx_seq_one_letter_code
_entity_poly.pdbx_strand_id
1 'polypeptide(L)'
;MNHLGLRFSFMHTLNCLVYELCSTNKLALPCLDVFPGQTLMVPSQPLVVPVGSEVTLPCQLESVKNIKDLVVEWGRHDLKPRYVHIRRDGLDLLIDQNSLYLGRTRLLERGLAYGDMSLTLSRVRLSDAGTYHCFIPQMDPLCNERGSLCD
;
A
#
# COMPACT_ATOMS: atom_id res chain seq x y z
N MET A 1 5.53 23.41 -56.22
CA MET A 1 4.97 22.52 -57.26
C MET A 1 5.38 21.09 -56.93
N ASN A 2 4.38 20.27 -56.64
CA ASN A 2 4.26 18.81 -56.88
C ASN A 2 5.17 17.90 -56.01
N HIS A 3 4.65 17.35 -54.91
CA HIS A 3 3.87 16.10 -54.78
C HIS A 3 4.59 14.82 -55.21
N LEU A 4 5.06 14.04 -54.22
CA LEU A 4 4.89 12.58 -54.21
C LEU A 4 4.68 12.14 -52.75
N GLY A 5 3.48 11.62 -52.48
CA GLY A 5 3.12 11.06 -51.19
C GLY A 5 3.68 9.66 -51.02
N LEU A 6 4.12 9.35 -49.80
CA LEU A 6 4.30 7.98 -49.34
C LEU A 6 3.17 7.68 -48.35
N ARG A 7 2.26 6.82 -48.79
CA ARG A 7 1.27 6.16 -47.95
C ARG A 7 2.01 5.24 -46.96
N PHE A 8 1.89 5.50 -45.66
CA PHE A 8 2.26 4.53 -44.63
C PHE A 8 0.98 3.87 -44.09
N SER A 9 0.70 2.65 -44.57
CA SER A 9 -0.27 1.75 -43.96
C SER A 9 0.36 1.03 -42.75
N PHE A 10 -0.40 1.02 -41.66
CA PHE A 10 -0.34 0.24 -40.41
C PHE A 10 0.58 -1.01 -40.33
N MET A 11 1.36 -1.12 -39.23
CA MET A 11 1.19 -2.10 -38.13
C MET A 11 2.33 -2.03 -37.09
N HIS A 12 1.95 -1.78 -35.82
CA HIS A 12 2.58 -2.09 -34.51
C HIS A 12 4.13 -2.17 -34.40
N THR A 13 4.81 -1.40 -33.55
CA THR A 13 4.87 -1.60 -32.08
C THR A 13 5.43 -0.35 -31.40
N LEU A 14 4.94 -0.06 -30.19
CA LEU A 14 5.11 1.15 -29.39
C LEU A 14 6.58 1.48 -29.06
N ASN A 15 6.99 2.68 -29.45
CA ASN A 15 8.17 3.37 -28.94
C ASN A 15 7.68 4.29 -27.80
N CYS A 16 7.73 3.82 -26.55
CA CYS A 16 7.44 4.70 -25.40
C CYS A 16 8.78 5.26 -24.90
N LEU A 17 9.04 6.47 -25.37
CA LEU A 17 10.19 7.28 -25.07
C LEU A 17 10.23 7.58 -23.57
N VAL A 18 11.37 7.31 -22.94
CA VAL A 18 11.73 7.83 -21.63
C VAL A 18 11.90 9.35 -21.79
N TYR A 19 10.82 10.12 -21.54
CA TYR A 19 10.88 11.59 -21.48
C TYR A 19 10.66 12.08 -20.05
N GLU A 20 11.69 12.76 -19.56
CA GLU A 20 11.74 13.83 -18.55
C GLU A 20 11.12 13.63 -17.17
N LEU A 21 12.00 13.44 -16.17
CA LEU A 21 11.76 13.81 -14.78
C LEU A 21 12.50 15.12 -14.47
N CYS A 22 11.91 16.29 -14.78
CA CYS A 22 12.49 17.57 -14.36
C CYS A 22 11.47 18.61 -13.80
N SER A 23 10.19 18.30 -13.60
CA SER A 23 9.26 19.35 -13.10
C SER A 23 7.95 18.90 -12.43
N THR A 24 7.87 17.72 -11.80
CA THR A 24 6.65 17.39 -11.04
C THR A 24 6.97 16.76 -9.68
N ASN A 25 6.43 17.34 -8.61
CA ASN A 25 6.50 16.86 -7.23
C ASN A 25 5.73 15.53 -7.05
N LYS A 26 6.19 14.46 -7.70
CA LYS A 26 5.58 13.12 -7.69
C LYS A 26 6.54 12.13 -7.04
N LEU A 27 6.01 11.29 -6.15
CA LEU A 27 6.75 10.21 -5.49
C LEU A 27 6.35 8.87 -6.07
N ALA A 28 7.34 8.01 -6.30
CA ALA A 28 7.12 6.59 -6.53
C ALA A 28 7.29 5.86 -5.20
N LEU A 29 6.26 5.18 -4.74
CA LEU A 29 6.29 4.33 -3.54
C LEU A 29 6.72 2.90 -3.96
N PRO A 30 7.84 2.36 -3.49
CA PRO A 30 8.21 0.97 -3.79
C PRO A 30 7.21 -0.02 -3.15
N CYS A 31 7.06 -1.17 -3.80
CA CYS A 31 6.09 -2.23 -3.48
C CYS A 31 6.21 -2.76 -2.04
N LEU A 32 5.14 -3.38 -1.53
CA LEU A 32 5.10 -4.09 -0.25
C LEU A 32 5.74 -5.49 -0.41
N ASP A 33 6.73 -5.88 0.40
CA ASP A 33 7.20 -7.27 0.42
C ASP A 33 6.19 -8.18 1.16
N VAL A 34 5.90 -9.34 0.58
CA VAL A 34 4.93 -10.33 1.07
C VAL A 34 5.67 -11.44 1.83
N PHE A 35 5.25 -11.74 3.06
CA PHE A 35 5.72 -12.92 3.81
C PHE A 35 4.97 -14.20 3.37
N PRO A 36 5.60 -15.39 3.42
CA PRO A 36 4.92 -16.64 3.09
C PRO A 36 3.80 -16.92 4.10
N GLY A 37 2.56 -17.06 3.62
CA GLY A 37 1.42 -17.45 4.47
C GLY A 37 0.20 -16.54 4.43
N GLN A 38 0.31 -15.34 3.85
CA GLN A 38 -0.81 -14.41 3.70
C GLN A 38 -1.02 -14.10 2.21
N THR A 39 -2.18 -14.48 1.68
CA THR A 39 -2.59 -14.13 0.32
C THR A 39 -3.29 -12.78 0.32
N LEU A 40 -2.47 -11.74 0.25
CA LEU A 40 -2.89 -10.34 0.12
C LEU A 40 -2.73 -9.89 -1.33
N MET A 41 -3.80 -9.34 -1.92
CA MET A 41 -3.73 -8.66 -3.21
C MET A 41 -3.07 -7.30 -3.01
N VAL A 42 -1.81 -7.21 -3.40
CA VAL A 42 -0.99 -5.99 -3.39
C VAL A 42 -0.84 -5.49 -4.83
N PRO A 43 -0.85 -4.17 -5.09
CA PRO A 43 -0.68 -3.62 -6.42
C PRO A 43 0.72 -3.96 -6.97
N SER A 44 0.76 -4.44 -8.22
CA SER A 44 1.99 -4.86 -8.90
C SER A 44 2.87 -3.71 -9.38
N GLN A 45 2.38 -2.46 -9.33
CA GLN A 45 3.08 -1.26 -9.75
C GLN A 45 3.11 -0.21 -8.63
N PRO A 46 4.20 0.58 -8.53
CA PRO A 46 4.29 1.71 -7.63
C PRO A 46 3.14 2.70 -7.80
N LEU A 47 2.49 3.06 -6.70
CA LEU A 47 1.45 4.07 -6.72
C LEU A 47 2.08 5.47 -6.77
N VAL A 48 1.80 6.22 -7.84
CA VAL A 48 2.31 7.59 -8.01
C VAL A 48 1.30 8.59 -7.47
N VAL A 49 1.68 9.33 -6.43
CA VAL A 49 0.77 10.19 -5.66
C VAL A 49 1.30 11.63 -5.59
N PRO A 50 0.45 12.65 -5.79
CA PRO A 50 0.82 14.04 -5.55
C PRO A 50 1.09 14.32 -4.06
N VAL A 51 2.13 15.11 -3.78
CA VAL A 51 2.36 15.63 -2.42
C VAL A 51 1.16 16.49 -1.97
N GLY A 52 0.78 16.34 -0.70
CA GLY A 52 -0.34 17.04 -0.07
C GLY A 52 -1.70 16.38 -0.27
N SER A 53 -1.82 15.39 -1.16
CA SER A 53 -3.09 14.70 -1.42
C SER A 53 -3.43 13.65 -0.35
N GLU A 54 -4.59 13.03 -0.53
CA GLU A 54 -4.95 11.78 0.13
C GLU A 54 -4.71 10.61 -0.84
N VAL A 55 -4.34 9.44 -0.31
CA VAL A 55 -4.16 8.20 -1.06
C VAL A 55 -4.67 7.02 -0.27
N THR A 56 -5.19 6.00 -0.96
CA THR A 56 -5.47 4.69 -0.37
C THR A 56 -4.43 3.69 -0.83
N LEU A 57 -3.70 3.12 0.12
CA LEU A 57 -2.78 2.01 -0.09
C LEU A 57 -3.59 0.71 -0.04
N PRO A 58 -3.75 0.01 -1.17
CA PRO A 58 -4.63 -1.15 -1.22
C PRO A 58 -3.98 -2.36 -0.56
N CYS A 59 -4.77 -3.07 0.25
CA CYS A 59 -4.42 -4.36 0.81
C CYS A 59 -5.68 -5.16 1.11
N GLN A 60 -5.86 -6.28 0.43
CA GLN A 60 -7.09 -7.06 0.51
C GLN A 60 -6.78 -8.55 0.60
N LEU A 61 -7.50 -9.27 1.45
CA LEU A 61 -7.44 -10.73 1.49
C LEU A 61 -8.03 -11.33 0.20
N GLU A 62 -7.44 -12.42 -0.27
CA GLU A 62 -8.03 -13.18 -1.40
C GLU A 62 -9.42 -13.74 -1.09
N SER A 63 -9.68 -14.08 0.17
CA SER A 63 -10.98 -14.57 0.62
C SER A 63 -11.73 -13.51 1.40
N VAL A 64 -13.03 -13.39 1.14
CA VAL A 64 -13.92 -12.49 1.89
C VAL A 64 -14.08 -13.03 3.31
N LYS A 65 -13.50 -12.33 4.28
CA LYS A 65 -13.56 -12.69 5.70
C LYS A 65 -13.75 -11.43 6.54
N ASN A 66 -14.64 -11.49 7.53
CA ASN A 66 -14.75 -10.41 8.50
C ASN A 66 -13.53 -10.42 9.44
N ILE A 67 -12.78 -9.32 9.44
CA ILE A 67 -11.55 -9.14 10.21
C ILE A 67 -11.64 -7.94 11.16
N LYS A 68 -12.85 -7.42 11.43
CA LYS A 68 -13.06 -6.24 12.28
C LYS A 68 -12.47 -6.36 13.68
N ASP A 69 -12.54 -7.57 14.23
CA ASP A 69 -12.10 -7.87 15.61
C ASP A 69 -10.68 -8.43 15.64
N LEU A 70 -10.00 -8.54 14.48
CA LEU A 70 -8.62 -9.00 14.40
C LEU A 70 -7.64 -7.82 14.53
N VAL A 71 -6.39 -8.14 14.80
CA VAL A 71 -5.31 -7.16 14.75
C VAL A 71 -4.96 -6.90 13.30
N VAL A 72 -4.94 -5.62 12.92
CA VAL A 72 -4.48 -5.17 11.61
C VAL A 72 -3.30 -4.25 11.81
N GLU A 73 -2.16 -4.65 11.25
CA GLU A 73 -0.94 -3.86 11.28
C GLU A 73 -0.63 -3.32 9.88
N TRP A 74 -0.32 -2.03 9.81
CA TRP A 74 0.44 -1.45 8.72
C TRP A 74 1.81 -1.03 9.24
N GLY A 75 2.87 -1.44 8.56
CA GLY A 75 4.24 -1.18 8.96
C GLY A 75 5.16 -0.80 7.81
N ARG A 76 6.33 -0.30 8.18
CA ARG A 76 7.46 0.02 7.29
C ARG A 76 8.75 -0.44 7.97
N HIS A 77 9.55 -1.26 7.31
CA HIS A 77 10.78 -1.78 7.91
C HIS A 77 11.87 -0.73 8.10
N ASP A 78 11.83 0.36 7.34
CA ASP A 78 12.80 1.46 7.42
C ASP A 78 12.48 2.48 8.51
N LEU A 79 11.38 2.32 9.25
CA LEU A 79 10.96 3.22 10.33
C LEU A 79 11.19 2.64 11.73
N LYS A 80 11.41 3.54 12.69
CA LYS A 80 11.44 3.26 14.13
C LYS A 80 10.61 4.31 14.88
N PRO A 81 9.49 3.95 15.54
CA PRO A 81 8.79 2.65 15.49
C PRO A 81 8.37 2.25 14.06
N ARG A 82 8.28 0.95 13.78
CA ARG A 82 7.93 0.43 12.43
C ARG A 82 6.48 0.65 12.04
N TYR A 83 5.60 0.93 13.00
CA TYR A 83 4.16 0.90 12.81
C TYR A 83 3.64 2.20 12.18
N VAL A 84 3.05 2.07 11.01
CA VAL A 84 2.36 3.16 10.30
C VAL A 84 0.93 3.32 10.82
N HIS A 85 0.25 2.22 11.12
CA HIS A 85 -1.09 2.19 11.73
C HIS A 85 -1.29 0.84 12.40
N ILE A 86 -1.93 0.80 13.58
CA ILE A 86 -2.26 -0.45 14.28
C ILE A 86 -3.69 -0.35 14.75
N ARG A 87 -4.48 -1.40 14.52
CA ARG A 87 -5.80 -1.58 15.11
C ARG A 87 -5.86 -2.91 15.84
N ARG A 88 -6.34 -2.92 17.09
CA ARG A 88 -6.53 -4.11 17.93
C ARG A 88 -7.87 -3.99 18.64
N ASP A 89 -8.63 -5.09 18.69
CA ASP A 89 -9.94 -5.16 19.35
C ASP A 89 -10.91 -4.04 18.90
N GLY A 90 -10.87 -3.70 17.61
CA GLY A 90 -11.71 -2.66 17.03
C GLY A 90 -11.27 -1.22 17.34
N LEU A 91 -10.14 -1.01 18.01
CA LEU A 91 -9.63 0.32 18.39
C LEU A 91 -8.27 0.61 17.74
N ASP A 92 -8.09 1.84 17.27
CA ASP A 92 -6.81 2.29 16.73
C ASP A 92 -5.83 2.57 17.89
N LEU A 93 -4.65 1.93 17.84
CA LEU A 93 -3.62 2.05 18.88
C LEU A 93 -2.59 3.12 18.50
N LEU A 94 -2.71 4.29 19.15
CA LEU A 94 -1.87 5.46 18.84
C LEU A 94 -0.50 5.44 19.54
N ILE A 95 -0.33 4.67 20.63
CA ILE A 95 0.87 4.71 21.47
C ILE A 95 2.09 4.15 20.71
N ASP A 96 1.91 3.05 20.00
CA ASP A 96 2.99 2.38 19.26
C ASP A 96 3.12 2.87 17.82
N GLN A 97 2.21 3.75 17.39
CA GLN A 97 2.21 4.31 16.05
C GLN A 97 3.35 5.31 15.87
N ASN A 98 4.01 5.23 14.71
CA ASN A 98 5.05 6.17 14.35
C ASN A 98 4.49 7.60 14.25
N SER A 99 5.14 8.53 14.95
CA SER A 99 4.73 9.94 15.03
C SER A 99 4.57 10.65 13.68
N LEU A 100 5.26 10.19 12.62
CA LEU A 100 5.13 10.72 11.26
C LEU A 100 3.74 10.48 10.63
N TYR A 101 2.99 9.52 11.18
CA TYR A 101 1.70 9.04 10.65
C TYR A 101 0.50 9.30 11.56
N LEU A 102 0.75 9.77 12.80
CA LEU A 102 -0.31 10.12 13.74
C LEU A 102 -1.29 11.14 13.14
N GLY A 103 -2.59 10.86 13.23
CA GLY A 103 -3.66 11.72 12.71
C GLY A 103 -3.65 11.89 11.19
N ARG A 104 -2.92 11.02 10.47
CA ARG A 104 -2.85 11.02 9.00
C ARG A 104 -3.39 9.75 8.37
N THR A 105 -3.54 8.68 9.15
CA THR A 105 -3.93 7.35 8.67
C THR A 105 -5.31 6.95 9.16
N ARG A 106 -6.04 6.16 8.37
CA ARG A 106 -7.33 5.54 8.76
C ARG A 106 -7.56 4.25 7.98
N LEU A 107 -8.22 3.28 8.63
CA LEU A 107 -8.79 2.11 7.98
C LEU A 107 -10.30 2.32 7.75
N LEU A 108 -10.84 1.73 6.67
CA LEU A 108 -12.27 1.77 6.43
C LEU A 108 -12.95 0.59 7.15
N GLU A 109 -13.70 0.87 8.22
CA GLU A 109 -14.36 -0.18 9.02
C GLU A 109 -15.31 -1.08 8.23
N ARG A 110 -15.97 -0.51 7.20
CA ARG A 110 -16.80 -1.31 6.29
C ARG A 110 -15.97 -2.26 5.45
N GLY A 111 -14.76 -1.88 5.04
CA GLY A 111 -13.83 -2.74 4.31
C GLY A 111 -13.40 -3.94 5.15
N LEU A 112 -13.14 -3.73 6.44
CA LEU A 112 -12.75 -4.81 7.37
C LEU A 112 -13.79 -5.91 7.51
N ALA A 113 -15.08 -5.63 7.29
CA ALA A 113 -16.12 -6.68 7.27
C ALA A 113 -15.97 -7.66 6.10
N TYR A 114 -15.22 -7.28 5.05
CA TYR A 114 -15.05 -8.03 3.82
C TYR A 114 -13.58 -8.34 3.50
N GLY A 115 -12.68 -8.22 4.48
CA GLY A 115 -11.27 -8.55 4.31
C GLY A 115 -10.45 -7.48 3.59
N ASP A 116 -10.99 -6.26 3.45
CA ASP A 116 -10.29 -5.10 2.91
C ASP A 116 -9.69 -4.28 4.05
N MET A 117 -8.36 -4.30 4.13
CA MET A 117 -7.57 -3.57 5.12
C MET A 117 -6.78 -2.42 4.48
N SER A 118 -7.26 -1.89 3.36
CA SER A 118 -6.64 -0.77 2.68
C SER A 118 -6.53 0.46 3.59
N LEU A 119 -5.35 1.08 3.59
CA LEU A 119 -5.04 2.21 4.46
C LEU A 119 -5.17 3.52 3.70
N THR A 120 -5.99 4.44 4.21
CA THR A 120 -6.00 5.80 3.71
C THR A 120 -4.95 6.63 4.43
N LEU A 121 -4.05 7.26 3.69
CA LEU A 121 -3.03 8.20 4.15
C LEU A 121 -3.32 9.60 3.61
N SER A 122 -3.45 10.58 4.50
CA SER A 122 -3.73 11.97 4.18
C SER A 122 -2.48 12.86 4.25
N ARG A 123 -2.53 13.99 3.54
CA ARG A 123 -1.48 15.01 3.50
C ARG A 123 -0.12 14.41 3.12
N VAL A 124 -0.08 13.61 2.05
CA VAL A 124 1.11 12.84 1.62
C VAL A 124 2.36 13.72 1.52
N ARG A 125 3.51 13.21 1.96
CA ARG A 125 4.80 13.90 2.05
C ARG A 125 5.87 13.12 1.29
N LEU A 126 6.96 13.80 0.92
CA LEU A 126 8.13 13.17 0.30
C LEU A 126 8.70 12.00 1.14
N SER A 127 8.70 12.16 2.47
CA SER A 127 9.13 11.13 3.43
C SER A 127 8.24 9.89 3.49
N ASP A 128 7.02 9.98 2.96
CA ASP A 128 6.11 8.84 2.94
C ASP A 128 6.50 7.84 1.83
N ALA A 129 7.44 8.22 0.94
CA ALA A 129 8.09 7.30 0.01
C ALA A 129 8.71 6.11 0.76
N GLY A 130 8.30 4.90 0.41
CA GLY A 130 8.80 3.67 1.01
C GLY A 130 7.91 2.47 0.75
N THR A 131 8.41 1.33 1.19
CA THR A 131 7.76 0.02 1.13
C THR A 131 6.99 -0.19 2.42
N TYR A 132 5.66 -0.21 2.31
CA TYR A 132 4.77 -0.50 3.42
C TYR A 132 4.56 -2.02 3.52
N HIS A 133 3.93 -2.50 4.58
CA HIS A 133 3.46 -3.87 4.70
C HIS A 133 2.15 -3.84 5.46
N CYS A 134 1.19 -4.64 5.04
CA CYS A 134 -0.04 -4.89 5.77
C CYS A 134 -0.01 -6.33 6.27
N PHE A 135 -0.51 -6.57 7.48
CA PHE A 135 -0.35 -7.85 8.15
C PHE A 135 -1.48 -8.10 9.16
N ILE A 136 -1.92 -9.35 9.25
CA ILE A 136 -2.80 -9.84 10.32
C ILE A 136 -2.03 -10.92 11.10
N PRO A 137 -1.54 -10.62 12.32
CA PRO A 137 -0.76 -11.57 13.11
C PRO A 137 -1.45 -12.92 13.32
N GLN A 138 -2.76 -12.93 13.52
CA GLN A 138 -3.57 -14.14 13.73
C GLN A 138 -3.66 -15.04 12.48
N MET A 139 -3.30 -14.52 11.30
CA MET A 139 -3.29 -15.29 10.05
C MET A 139 -1.88 -15.69 9.63
N ASP A 140 -0.85 -15.35 10.40
CA ASP A 140 0.51 -15.81 10.15
C ASP A 140 0.64 -17.31 10.49
N PRO A 141 1.02 -18.18 9.54
CA PRO A 141 1.29 -19.59 9.83
C PRO A 141 2.36 -19.78 10.93
N LEU A 142 3.29 -18.84 11.08
CA LEU A 142 4.31 -18.88 12.12
C LEU A 142 3.72 -18.68 13.53
N CYS A 143 2.59 -17.96 13.65
CA CYS A 143 1.82 -17.84 14.89
C CYS A 143 1.10 -19.16 15.24
N ASN A 144 0.78 -20.02 14.26
CA ASN A 144 0.10 -21.30 14.50
C ASN A 144 1.06 -22.45 14.88
N GLU A 145 2.31 -22.41 14.44
CA GLU A 145 3.26 -23.53 14.60
C GLU A 145 3.95 -23.58 15.97
N ARG A 146 3.93 -22.49 16.75
CA ARG A 146 4.79 -22.35 17.94
C ARG A 146 4.12 -22.08 19.26
N GLY A 147 2.79 -21.94 19.33
CA GLY A 147 2.12 -21.53 20.58
C GLY A 147 2.72 -20.25 21.17
N SER A 148 3.42 -19.45 20.35
CA SER A 148 3.93 -18.15 20.73
C SER A 148 2.73 -17.24 20.82
N LEU A 149 2.47 -16.74 22.03
CA LEU A 149 1.57 -15.63 22.29
C LEU A 149 1.80 -14.56 21.21
N CYS A 150 0.84 -14.38 20.31
CA CYS A 150 0.81 -13.23 19.41
C CYS A 150 0.25 -12.05 20.23
N ASP A 151 0.96 -11.69 21.31
CA ASP A 151 0.55 -10.67 22.30
C ASP A 151 1.22 -9.32 22.03
#